data_AF-A0A559TUU0-F1
#
_entry.id   AF-A0A559TUU0-F1
#
_cell.length_a   1.000
_cell.length_b   1.000
_cell.length_c   1.000
_cell.angle_alpha   90.00
_cell.angle_beta   90.00
_cell.angle_gamma   90.00
#
_symmetry.space_group_name_H-M   'P 1'
#
loop_
_entity.id
_entity.type
_entity.pdbx_description
1 polymer ?
#
loop_
_entity_poly.entity_id
_entity_poly.type
_entity_poly.pdbx_seq_one_letter_code
_entity_poly.pdbx_strand_id
1 'polypeptide(L)' 'MTQRYQDHCWRTAVKSVGKVVYHFYFQILDRHRQLKGYFQWDPFSTIEDS' A
#
# COMPACT_ATOMS: atom_id res chain seq x y z
N MET A 1 -10.77 -25.48 -6.69
CA MET A 1 -10.86 -24.38 -7.69
C MET A 1 -9.97 -23.25 -7.21
N THR A 2 -9.00 -22.82 -8.00
CA THR A 2 -8.12 -21.68 -7.63
C THR A 2 -8.63 -20.43 -8.34
N GLN A 3 -9.13 -19.46 -7.58
CA GLN A 3 -9.56 -18.18 -8.14
C GLN A 3 -8.31 -17.40 -8.59
N ARG A 4 -8.29 -16.95 -9.85
CA ARG A 4 -7.24 -16.05 -10.35
C ARG A 4 -7.43 -14.67 -9.73
N TYR A 5 -6.74 -14.43 -8.62
CA TYR A 5 -6.62 -13.12 -8.01
C TYR A 5 -5.44 -12.38 -8.65
N GLN A 6 -5.59 -11.09 -8.94
CA GLN A 6 -4.48 -10.23 -9.36
C GLN A 6 -4.04 -9.42 -8.16
N ASP A 7 -2.85 -9.73 -7.64
CA ASP A 7 -2.26 -8.94 -6.58
C ASP A 7 -1.73 -7.64 -7.15
N HIS A 8 -2.17 -6.52 -6.57
CA HIS A 8 -1.61 -5.20 -6.85
C HIS A 8 -0.67 -4.83 -5.70
N CYS A 9 0.62 -4.72 -5.99
CA CYS A 9 1.63 -4.30 -5.01
C CYS A 9 2.41 -3.09 -5.52
N TRP A 10 2.74 -2.17 -4.61
CA TRP A 10 3.72 -1.12 -4.87
C TRP A 10 5.12 -1.64 -4.53
N ARG A 11 6.09 -1.33 -5.39
CA ARG A 11 7.50 -1.70 -5.21
C ARG A 11 8.38 -0.49 -5.37
N THR A 12 9.40 -0.39 -4.53
CA THR A 12 10.41 0.66 -4.59
C THR A 12 11.75 0.11 -4.09
N ALA A 13 12.85 0.77 -4.44
CA ALA A 13 14.19 0.43 -3.96
C ALA A 13 14.57 1.31 -2.76
N VAL A 14 15.27 0.71 -1.79
CA VAL A 14 15.83 1.44 -0.66
C VAL A 14 16.97 2.33 -1.17
N LYS A 15 16.91 3.63 -0.85
CA LYS A 15 17.95 4.60 -1.22
C LYS A 15 18.96 4.83 -0.09
N SER A 16 18.51 4.69 1.16
CA SER A 16 19.32 4.91 2.36
C SER A 16 18.67 4.26 3.57
N VAL A 17 19.49 3.92 4.56
CA VAL A 17 19.07 3.55 5.93
C VAL A 17 18.40 4.76 6.60
N GLY A 18 17.41 4.51 7.45
CA GLY A 18 16.75 5.57 8.21
C GLY A 18 15.28 5.33 8.50
N LYS A 19 14.59 6.39 8.93
CA LYS A 19 13.16 6.37 9.27
C LYS A 19 12.38 7.10 8.19
N VAL A 20 11.28 6.52 7.74
CA VAL A 20 10.44 7.08 6.68
C VAL A 20 8.97 6.90 7.02
N VAL A 21 8.16 7.90 6.67
CA VAL A 21 6.70 7.78 6.62
C VAL A 21 6.30 7.72 5.16
N TYR A 22 5.57 6.67 4.80
CA TYR A 22 4.94 6.59 3.48
C TYR A 22 3.55 7.18 3.56
N HIS A 23 3.13 7.92 2.53
CA HIS A 23 1.77 8.45 2.43
C HIS A 23 1.01 7.67 1.36
N PHE A 24 0.14 6.76 1.79
CA PHE A 24 -0.69 5.97 0.89
C PHE A 24 -2.06 6.59 0.75
N TYR A 25 -2.49 6.83 -0.49
CA TYR A 25 -3.84 7.24 -0.83
C TYR A 25 -4.52 6.13 -1.62
N PHE A 26 -5.70 5.71 -1.19
CA PHE A 26 -6.44 4.64 -1.87
C PHE A 26 -7.95 4.85 -1.77
N GLN A 27 -8.67 4.23 -2.69
CA GLN A 27 -10.14 4.20 -2.68
C GLN A 27 -10.65 2.87 -2.12
N ILE A 28 -11.79 2.91 -1.45
CA ILE A 28 -12.53 1.70 -1.08
C ILE A 28 -13.75 1.58 -1.98
N LEU A 29 -13.92 0.40 -2.57
CA LEU A 29 -15.09 0.04 -3.36
C LEU A 29 -15.89 -1.04 -2.62
N ASP A 30 -17.22 -1.06 -2.76
CA ASP A 30 -18.01 -2.21 -2.33
C ASP A 30 -17.95 -3.39 -3.32
N ARG A 31 -18.67 -4.47 -3.00
CA ARG A 31 -18.79 -5.67 -3.85
C ARG A 31 -19.36 -5.40 -5.24
N HIS A 32 -20.06 -4.29 -5.44
CA HIS A 32 -20.63 -3.84 -6.72
C HIS A 32 -19.73 -2.80 -7.41
N ARG A 33 -18.49 -2.65 -6.92
CA ARG A 33 -17.48 -1.68 -7.40
C ARG A 33 -17.90 -0.23 -7.25
N GLN A 34 -18.82 0.07 -6.33
CA GLN A 34 -19.25 1.44 -6.07
C GLN A 34 -18.28 2.10 -5.10
N LEU A 35 -17.82 3.30 -5.45
CA LEU A 35 -16.91 4.10 -4.62
C LEU A 35 -17.56 4.43 -3.27
N LYS A 36 -16.85 4.13 -2.18
CA LYS A 36 -17.24 4.46 -0.80
C LYS A 36 -16.45 5.60 -0.21
N GLY A 37 -15.34 5.97 -0.84
CA GLY A 37 -14.54 7.12 -0.47
C GLY A 37 -13.08 6.92 -0.78
N TYR A 38 -12.33 7.98 -0.50
CA TYR A 38 -10.88 8.02 -0.56
C TYR A 38 -10.35 8.11 0.87
N PHE A 39 -9.28 7.38 1.13
CA PHE A 39 -8.68 7.24 2.44
C PHE A 39 -7.18 7.42 2.31
N GLN A 40 -6.58 7.80 3.44
CA GLN A 40 -5.14 7.89 3.57
C GLN A 40 -4.65 7.03 4.72
N TRP A 41 -3.45 6.49 4.56
CA TRP A 41 -2.75 5.76 5.62
C TRP A 41 -1.27 6.09 5.58
N ASP A 42 -0.74 6.48 6.74
CA ASP A 42 0.62 6.96 6.90
C ASP A 42 1.46 6.02 7.78
N PRO A 43 1.87 4.84 7.29
CA PRO A 43 2.70 3.93 8.07
C PRO A 43 4.11 4.51 8.26
N PHE A 44 4.60 4.35 9.48
CA PHE A 44 5.97 4.63 9.83
C PHE A 44 6.82 3.36 9.66
N SER A 45 7.98 3.48 9.03
CA SER A 45 8.92 2.37 8.82
C SER A 45 10.34 2.78 9.17
N THR A 46 11.07 1.86 9.80
CA THR A 46 12.52 1.96 9.97
C THR A 46 13.18 1.01 8.97
N ILE A 47 14.14 1.54 8.22
CA ILE A 47 15.00 0.80 7.30
C ILE A 47 16.35 0.68 7.99
N GLU A 48 16.77 -0.54 8.26
CA GLU A 48 18.02 -0.89 8.94
C GLU A 48 18.91 -1.69 8.00
N ASP A 49 20.24 -1.58 8.17
CA ASP A 49 21.20 -2.43 7.47
C ASP A 49 21.26 -3.80 8.18
N SER A 50 21.45 -4.89 7.43
CA SER A 50 21.45 -6.27 7.95
C SER A 50 22.78 -6.68 8.59
#